data_AF-D2Q2S0-F1
#
_entry.id   AF-D2Q2S0-F1
#
_cell.length_a   1.000
_cell.length_b   1.000
_cell.length_c   1.000
_cell.angle_alpha   90.00
_cell.angle_beta   90.00
_cell.angle_gamma   90.00
#
_symmetry.space_group_name_H-M   'P 1'
#
loop_
_entity.id
_entity.type
_entity.pdbx_description
1 polymer ?
#
loop_
_entity_poly.entity_id
_entity_poly.type
_entity_poly.pdbx_seq_one_letter_code
_entity_poly.pdbx_strand_id
1 'polypeptide(L)'
;MVQTDFAEPNGAQPDDGFSAAVEQAKGVLMESFGVSARQAGELVHGWARQCDCPPDEVADIFIHQVWQGDRTCSDRAVARLLEDALRNLPESGALPVE
;
A
#
# COMPACT_ATOMS: atom_id res chain seq x y z
N MET A 1 -30.31 0.27 -36.57
CA MET A 1 -29.89 -0.46 -35.36
C MET A 1 -29.05 0.50 -34.55
N VAL A 2 -29.54 0.89 -33.38
CA VAL A 2 -28.91 1.87 -32.48
C VAL A 2 -27.87 1.10 -31.67
N GLN A 3 -26.58 1.45 -31.85
CA GLN A 3 -25.53 0.92 -30.99
C GLN A 3 -25.43 1.89 -29.81
N THR A 4 -26.00 1.46 -28.70
CA THR A 4 -26.03 2.20 -27.45
C THR A 4 -24.63 2.21 -26.85
N ASP A 5 -24.14 3.44 -26.69
CA ASP A 5 -23.22 3.90 -25.67
C ASP A 5 -23.10 2.96 -24.46
N PHE A 6 -21.93 2.34 -24.31
CA PHE A 6 -21.37 2.05 -23.00
C PHE A 6 -20.09 2.86 -22.90
N ALA A 7 -20.26 4.14 -22.57
CA ALA A 7 -19.21 4.93 -21.94
C ALA A 7 -18.74 4.19 -20.68
N GLU A 8 -17.61 3.47 -20.79
CA GLU A 8 -16.82 3.19 -19.60
C GLU A 8 -16.27 4.54 -19.08
N PRO A 9 -16.49 4.86 -17.80
CA PRO A 9 -16.05 6.12 -17.23
C PRO A 9 -14.52 6.11 -17.15
N ASN A 10 -13.93 6.92 -18.02
CA ASN A 10 -12.82 7.83 -17.77
C ASN A 10 -12.43 7.93 -16.27
N GLY A 11 -11.19 7.57 -15.92
CA GLY A 11 -10.62 7.97 -14.63
C GLY A 11 -9.66 7.00 -13.94
N ALA A 12 -8.69 6.41 -14.64
CA ALA A 12 -7.49 5.88 -13.99
C ALA A 12 -6.25 6.00 -14.89
N GLN A 13 -6.01 7.19 -15.42
CA GLN A 13 -4.60 7.64 -15.47
C GLN A 13 -4.40 8.51 -14.25
N PRO A 14 -3.41 8.14 -13.44
CA PRO A 14 -2.21 8.94 -13.53
C PRO A 14 -0.98 8.09 -13.84
N ASP A 15 -0.31 8.44 -14.93
CA ASP A 15 1.15 8.41 -15.06
C ASP A 15 1.79 9.38 -14.02
N ASP A 16 1.37 9.32 -12.76
CA ASP A 16 2.18 9.77 -11.64
C ASP A 16 3.09 8.59 -11.38
N GLY A 17 4.41 8.75 -11.55
CA GLY A 17 5.42 7.68 -11.49
C GLY A 17 5.55 6.97 -10.13
N PHE A 18 4.45 6.44 -9.60
CA PHE A 18 4.36 5.46 -8.53
C PHE A 18 4.22 4.11 -9.22
N SER A 19 5.15 3.16 -9.01
CA SER A 19 4.98 1.89 -9.71
C SER A 19 3.81 1.09 -9.16
N ALA A 20 3.38 0.12 -9.95
CA ALA A 20 2.30 -0.81 -9.63
C ALA A 20 2.43 -1.42 -8.22
N ALA A 21 3.66 -1.61 -7.72
CA ALA A 21 3.91 -2.09 -6.37
C ALA A 21 3.32 -1.15 -5.30
N VAL A 22 3.50 0.16 -5.46
CA VAL A 22 3.00 1.18 -4.50
C VAL A 22 1.48 1.19 -4.46
N GLU A 23 0.82 1.14 -5.62
CA GLU A 23 -0.64 1.11 -5.68
C GLU A 23 -1.21 -0.19 -5.11
N GLN A 24 -0.54 -1.32 -5.35
CA GLN A 24 -0.89 -2.61 -4.76
C GLN A 24 -0.72 -2.60 -3.24
N ALA A 25 0.40 -2.07 -2.73
CA ALA A 25 0.63 -1.91 -1.30
C ALA A 25 -0.43 -1.04 -0.64
N LYS A 26 -0.80 0.08 -1.27
CA LYS A 26 -1.90 0.92 -0.79
C LYS A 26 -3.22 0.16 -0.71
N GLY A 27 -3.55 -0.61 -1.76
CA GLY A 27 -4.77 -1.43 -1.78
C GLY A 27 -4.82 -2.43 -0.63
N VAL A 28 -3.73 -3.15 -0.37
CA VAL A 28 -3.64 -4.10 0.75
C VAL A 28 -3.78 -3.38 2.09
N LEU A 29 -3.18 -2.19 2.25
CA LEU A 29 -3.31 -1.41 3.48
C LEU A 29 -4.76 -0.96 3.71
N MET A 30 -5.42 -0.47 2.67
CA MET A 30 -6.82 -0.05 2.74
C MET A 30 -7.75 -1.22 3.09
N GLU A 31 -7.56 -2.38 2.45
CA GLU A 31 -8.42 -3.56 2.66
C GLU A 31 -8.17 -4.24 4.01
N SER A 32 -6.90 -4.34 4.44
CA SER A 32 -6.52 -5.11 5.62
C SER A 32 -6.53 -4.30 6.92
N PHE A 33 -6.23 -3.00 6.83
CA PHE A 33 -6.11 -2.12 7.99
C PHE A 33 -7.17 -1.01 8.01
N GLY A 34 -8.05 -0.93 7.00
CA GLY A 34 -9.13 0.05 6.94
C GLY A 34 -8.64 1.51 6.81
N VAL A 35 -7.37 1.72 6.46
CA VAL A 35 -6.80 3.06 6.31
C VAL A 35 -7.27 3.71 5.00
N SER A 36 -7.33 5.04 4.95
CA SER A 36 -7.68 5.75 3.72
C SER A 36 -6.56 5.67 2.68
N ALA A 37 -6.87 5.79 1.39
CA ALA A 37 -5.88 5.80 0.29
C ALA A 37 -4.75 6.83 0.53
N ARG A 38 -5.10 8.01 1.07
CA ARG A 38 -4.13 9.03 1.47
C ARG A 38 -3.20 8.56 2.59
N GLN A 39 -3.75 7.98 3.66
CA GLN A 39 -2.96 7.46 4.77
C GLN A 39 -2.06 6.31 4.31
N ALA A 40 -2.57 5.41 3.46
CA ALA A 40 -1.78 4.34 2.87
C ALA A 40 -0.58 4.87 2.07
N GLY A 41 -0.78 5.94 1.28
CA GLY A 41 0.32 6.62 0.60
C GLY A 41 1.33 7.26 1.56
N GLU A 42 0.85 7.96 2.60
CA GLU A 42 1.73 8.55 3.62
C GLU A 42 2.53 7.49 4.39
N LEU A 43 1.95 6.32 4.63
CA LEU A 43 2.63 5.18 5.26
C LEU A 43 3.75 4.63 4.38
N VAL A 44 3.46 4.32 3.11
CA VAL A 44 4.49 3.82 2.17
C VAL A 44 5.63 4.83 2.03
N HIS A 45 5.31 6.13 1.92
CA HIS A 45 6.33 7.18 1.90
C HIS A 45 7.10 7.33 3.22
N GLY A 46 6.43 7.16 4.36
CA GLY A 46 7.05 7.20 5.67
C GLY A 46 8.03 6.04 5.87
N TRP A 47 7.67 4.84 5.39
CA TRP A 47 8.54 3.66 5.41
C TRP A 47 9.74 3.81 4.47
N ALA A 48 9.52 4.33 3.25
CA ALA A 48 10.59 4.68 2.31
C ALA A 48 11.65 5.59 2.96
N ARG A 49 11.22 6.64 3.67
CA ARG A 49 12.15 7.52 4.39
C ARG A 49 12.85 6.86 5.56
N GLN A 50 12.17 5.97 6.30
CA GLN A 50 12.77 5.28 7.44
C GLN A 50 13.82 4.25 7.02
N CYS A 51 13.59 3.60 5.88
CA CYS A 51 14.47 2.58 5.33
C CYS A 51 15.54 3.14 4.38
N ASP A 52 15.55 4.46 4.13
CA ASP A 52 16.42 5.15 3.17
C ASP A 52 16.39 4.50 1.77
N CYS A 53 15.20 4.06 1.34
CA CYS A 53 15.02 3.34 0.08
C CYS A 53 13.79 3.87 -0.68
N PRO A 54 13.69 3.63 -1.99
CA PRO A 54 12.59 4.16 -2.78
C PRO A 54 11.25 3.53 -2.34
N PRO A 55 10.14 4.29 -2.41
CA PRO A 55 8.81 3.79 -2.00
C PRO A 55 8.37 2.56 -2.79
N ASP A 56 8.87 2.43 -4.01
CA ASP A 56 8.69 1.28 -4.88
C ASP A 56 9.26 -0.01 -4.31
N GLU A 57 10.51 0.05 -3.84
CA GLU A 57 11.20 -1.08 -3.24
C GLU A 57 10.53 -1.45 -1.90
N VAL A 58 10.16 -0.46 -1.08
CA VAL A 58 9.41 -0.73 0.14
C VAL A 58 8.06 -1.40 -0.13
N ALA A 59 7.34 -0.96 -1.16
CA ALA A 59 6.05 -1.53 -1.51
C ALA A 59 6.19 -2.97 -2.00
N ASP A 60 7.20 -3.25 -2.82
CA ASP A 60 7.52 -4.61 -3.27
C ASP A 60 7.87 -5.52 -2.08
N ILE A 61 8.72 -5.05 -1.16
CA ILE A 61 9.08 -5.77 0.06
C ILE A 61 7.85 -6.02 0.95
N PHE A 62 6.98 -5.03 1.11
CA PHE A 62 5.75 -5.18 1.87
C PHE A 62 4.85 -6.26 1.26
N ILE A 63 4.60 -6.21 -0.06
CA ILE A 63 3.74 -7.18 -0.73
C ILE A 63 4.34 -8.58 -0.74
N HIS A 64 5.61 -8.73 -1.09
CA HIS A 64 6.23 -10.04 -1.21
C HIS A 64 6.60 -10.63 0.15
N GLN A 65 7.24 -9.86 1.03
CA GLN A 65 7.80 -10.39 2.27
C GLN A 65 6.85 -10.35 3.45
N VAL A 66 6.06 -9.27 3.60
CA VAL A 66 5.15 -9.11 4.74
C VAL A 66 3.78 -9.72 4.44
N TRP A 67 3.24 -9.48 3.25
CA TRP A 67 1.90 -9.96 2.88
C TRP A 67 1.90 -11.39 2.33
N GLN A 68 2.74 -11.70 1.33
CA GLN A 68 2.81 -13.05 0.75
C GLN A 68 3.69 -14.01 1.57
N GLY A 69 4.56 -13.49 2.46
CA GLY A 69 5.48 -14.31 3.25
C GLY A 69 6.63 -14.90 2.42
N ASP A 70 6.85 -14.39 1.21
CA ASP A 70 7.90 -14.83 0.32
C ASP A 70 9.27 -14.33 0.83
N ARG A 71 10.18 -15.28 1.07
CA ARG A 71 11.47 -15.01 1.73
C ARG A 71 12.61 -14.78 0.73
N THR A 72 12.33 -14.52 -0.55
CA THR A 72 13.32 -14.80 -1.58
C THR A 72 14.55 -13.90 -1.58
N CYS A 73 14.52 -12.60 -1.31
CA CYS A 73 15.78 -11.81 -1.28
C CYS A 73 15.74 -10.41 -0.66
N SER A 74 14.67 -10.02 0.04
CA SER A 74 14.55 -8.65 0.52
C SER A 74 15.05 -8.45 1.95
N ASP A 75 15.59 -7.24 2.20
CA ASP A 75 16.29 -6.88 3.42
C ASP A 75 15.42 -7.13 4.67
N ARG A 76 15.85 -8.10 5.50
CA ARG A 76 15.09 -8.50 6.69
C ARG A 76 14.92 -7.35 7.69
N ALA A 77 15.80 -6.35 7.68
CA ALA A 77 15.65 -5.20 8.56
C ALA A 77 14.46 -4.34 8.11
N VAL A 78 14.29 -4.16 6.79
CA VAL A 78 13.16 -3.44 6.20
C VAL A 78 11.85 -4.16 6.48
N ALA A 79 11.77 -5.47 6.25
CA ALA A 79 10.55 -6.22 6.59
C ALA A 79 10.20 -6.16 8.08
N ARG A 80 11.19 -6.29 8.98
CA ARG A 80 10.92 -6.13 10.42
C ARG A 80 10.43 -4.74 10.77
N LEU A 81 10.99 -3.70 10.17
CA LEU A 81 10.56 -2.32 10.39
C LEU A 81 9.13 -2.12 9.90
N LEU A 82 8.78 -2.69 8.75
CA LEU A 82 7.42 -2.67 8.20
C LEU A 82 6.44 -3.42 9.12
N GLU A 83 6.78 -4.62 9.56
CA GLU A 83 5.96 -5.38 10.51
C GLU A 83 5.75 -4.62 11.84
N ASP A 84 6.79 -3.99 12.36
CA ASP A 84 6.71 -3.17 13.57
C ASP A 84 5.86 -1.90 13.35
N ALA A 85 6.03 -1.25 12.22
CA ALA A 85 5.23 -0.08 11.85
C ALA A 85 3.75 -0.43 11.65
N LEU A 86 3.45 -1.60 11.07
CA LEU A 86 2.08 -2.12 10.96
C LEU A 86 1.48 -2.44 12.32
N ARG A 87 2.27 -3.00 13.24
CA ARG A 87 1.82 -3.29 14.61
C ARG A 87 1.58 -2.01 15.41
N ASN A 88 2.34 -0.96 15.14
CA ASN A 88 2.20 0.36 15.75
C ASN A 88 1.30 1.30 14.94
N LEU A 89 0.58 0.80 13.92
CA LEU A 89 -0.42 1.60 13.24
C LEU A 89 -1.43 2.07 14.29
N PRO A 90 -1.73 3.38 14.36
CA PRO A 90 -2.79 3.85 15.21
C PRO A 90 -4.05 3.14 14.73
N GLU A 91 -4.69 2.36 15.60
CA GLU A 91 -5.94 1.65 15.35
C GLU A 91 -6.99 2.68 14.89
N SER A 92 -6.97 2.99 13.60
CA SER A 92 -7.79 4.04 13.01
C SER A 92 -9.14 3.40 12.75
N GLY A 93 -9.90 3.20 13.82
CA GLY A 93 -11.26 2.68 13.72
C GLY A 93 -11.78 1.83 14.87
N ALA A 94 -11.14 1.78 16.05
CA ALA A 94 -11.86 1.35 17.25
C ALA A 94 -12.87 2.44 17.63
N LEU A 95 -13.98 2.51 16.89
CA LEU A 95 -15.18 3.17 17.41
C LEU A 95 -15.62 2.36 18.64
N PRO A 96 -15.74 2.98 19.83
CA PRO A 96 -16.45 2.34 20.93
C PRO A 96 -17.91 2.18 20.48
N VAL A 97 -18.34 0.94 20.30
CA VAL A 97 -19.77 0.62 20.26
C VAL A 97 -20.29 0.71 21.70
N GLU A 98 -20.75 1.90 22.08
CA GLU A 98 -21.67 2.08 23.22
C GLU A 98 -23.12 1.83 22.80
#